data_AF-A0A538LCW5-F1
#
_entry.id   AF-A0A538LCW5-F1
#
_cell.length_a   1.000
_cell.length_b   1.000
_cell.length_c   1.000
_cell.angle_alpha   90.00
_cell.angle_beta   90.00
_cell.angle_gamma   90.00
#
_symmetry.space_group_name_H-M   'P 1'
#
loop_
_entity.id
_entity.type
_entity.pdbx_description
1 polymer ?
#
loop_
_entity_poly.entity_id
_entity_poly.type
_entity_poly.pdbx_seq_one_letter_code
_entity_poly.pdbx_strand_id
1 'polypeptide(L)'
;MSVPLSVLIFLPLAAGLVGAVAPRGWARWVVLAGTVGVLGLAIWILADFSLGSRGLHNVTNTQWIPELGIRYSLGVDGLNLFLIALTALLWVPATLAAALREWDRPRLFFFQMALAETAVLGAFCAQDLALFVFFFDLMLVPFYFLIGSWGGRQRVRATTKLVIYTLVGSLLMLAGAVALGVLSTPHGGHVSFSLAVLSHRILHKGTQEWIFLLFPSSSRRRPSRSTAGCRTPTGRRRSRCWSCSPPSSRRSGCTASCGSCFRCSRRPRSTTRR
;
A
#
# COMPACT_ATOMS: atom_id res chain seq x y z
N MET A 1 20.45 -19.50 -14.03
CA MET A 1 19.67 -19.08 -15.21
C MET A 1 18.71 -18.01 -14.74
N SER A 2 18.94 -16.72 -15.03
CA SER A 2 18.06 -15.66 -14.52
C SER A 2 16.75 -15.64 -15.29
N VAL A 3 15.61 -15.90 -14.62
CA VAL A 3 14.30 -15.64 -15.24
C VAL A 3 14.07 -14.13 -15.29
N PRO A 4 13.66 -13.59 -16.45
CA PRO A 4 13.35 -12.17 -16.54
C PRO A 4 12.16 -11.83 -15.64
N LEU A 5 12.28 -10.76 -14.86
CA LEU A 5 11.22 -10.27 -13.95
C LEU A 5 9.91 -9.98 -14.68
N SER A 6 9.99 -9.62 -15.96
CA SER A 6 8.81 -9.45 -16.81
C SER A 6 7.94 -10.70 -16.85
N VAL A 7 8.52 -11.91 -16.82
CA VAL A 7 7.74 -13.15 -16.77
C VAL A 7 6.97 -13.24 -15.45
N LEU A 8 7.60 -12.97 -14.31
CA LEU A 8 6.92 -12.94 -13.00
C LEU A 8 5.73 -11.96 -13.01
N ILE A 9 5.91 -10.76 -13.57
CA ILE A 9 4.88 -9.72 -13.61
C ILE A 9 3.73 -10.12 -14.53
N PHE A 10 4.02 -10.61 -15.74
CA PHE A 10 3.00 -10.86 -16.77
C PHE A 10 2.39 -12.27 -16.75
N LEU A 11 2.96 -13.22 -15.99
CA LEU A 11 2.38 -14.55 -15.82
C LEU A 11 0.91 -14.52 -15.33
N PRO A 12 0.55 -13.78 -14.26
CA PRO A 12 -0.84 -13.72 -13.82
C PRO A 12 -1.72 -13.07 -14.88
N LEU A 13 -1.26 -12.01 -15.56
CA LEU A 13 -2.01 -11.39 -16.66
C LEU A 13 -2.29 -12.38 -17.79
N ALA A 14 -1.30 -13.17 -18.20
CA ALA A 14 -1.46 -14.20 -19.22
C ALA A 14 -2.49 -15.24 -18.79
N ALA A 15 -2.42 -15.73 -17.54
CA ALA A 15 -3.42 -16.64 -16.98
C ALA A 15 -4.82 -15.99 -16.96
N GLY A 16 -4.91 -14.71 -16.62
CA GLY A 16 -6.15 -13.92 -16.67
C GLY A 16 -6.74 -13.81 -18.07
N LEU A 17 -5.92 -13.52 -19.08
CA LEU A 17 -6.35 -13.43 -20.49
C LEU A 17 -6.81 -14.79 -21.03
N VAL A 18 -6.05 -15.85 -20.76
CA VAL A 18 -6.44 -17.22 -21.12
C VAL A 18 -7.75 -17.60 -20.43
N GLY A 19 -7.88 -17.33 -19.13
CA GLY A 19 -9.13 -17.54 -18.37
C GLY A 19 -10.30 -16.70 -18.89
N ALA A 20 -10.02 -15.50 -19.40
CA ALA A 20 -11.02 -14.63 -19.99
C ALA A 20 -11.56 -15.15 -21.32
N VAL A 21 -10.80 -15.94 -22.09
CA VAL A 21 -11.24 -16.58 -23.36
C VAL A 21 -11.78 -17.99 -23.13
N ALA A 22 -11.29 -18.68 -22.10
CA ALA A 22 -11.66 -20.05 -21.76
C ALA A 22 -13.15 -20.25 -21.42
N PRO A 23 -13.64 -21.50 -21.46
CA PRO A 23 -14.99 -21.85 -21.01
C PRO A 23 -15.23 -21.41 -19.56
N ARG A 24 -16.48 -21.04 -19.23
CA ARG A 24 -16.87 -20.46 -17.93
C ARG A 24 -16.35 -21.21 -16.71
N GLY A 25 -16.30 -22.54 -16.75
CA GLY A 25 -15.85 -23.37 -15.63
C GLY A 25 -14.34 -23.39 -15.40
N TRP A 26 -13.55 -23.09 -16.43
CA TRP A 26 -12.09 -23.20 -16.42
C TRP A 26 -11.38 -21.91 -16.00
N ALA A 27 -12.02 -20.75 -16.18
CA ALA A 27 -11.43 -19.43 -15.88
C ALA A 27 -10.81 -19.35 -14.47
N ARG A 28 -11.51 -19.87 -13.45
CA ARG A 28 -11.04 -19.90 -12.06
C ARG A 28 -9.79 -20.76 -11.85
N TRP A 29 -9.72 -21.91 -12.52
CA TRP A 29 -8.63 -22.86 -12.37
C TRP A 29 -7.39 -22.39 -13.13
N VAL A 30 -7.57 -21.77 -14.29
CA VAL A 30 -6.47 -21.16 -15.05
C VAL A 30 -5.82 -20.04 -14.25
N VAL A 31 -6.62 -19.13 -13.68
CA VAL A 31 -6.08 -18.02 -12.86
C VAL A 31 -5.43 -18.54 -11.57
N LEU A 32 -6.03 -19.53 -10.91
CA LEU A 32 -5.40 -20.17 -9.74
C LEU A 32 -4.07 -20.84 -10.10
N ALA A 33 -3.99 -21.52 -11.24
CA ALA A 33 -2.72 -22.09 -11.71
C ALA A 33 -1.69 -20.99 -11.99
N GLY A 34 -2.11 -19.85 -12.54
CA GLY A 34 -1.28 -18.67 -12.71
C GLY A 34 -0.71 -18.15 -11.39
N THR A 35 -1.55 -17.94 -10.38
CA THR A 35 -1.12 -17.40 -9.06
C THR A 35 -0.19 -18.38 -8.32
N VAL A 36 -0.47 -19.68 -8.40
CA VAL A 36 0.42 -20.74 -7.89
C VAL A 36 1.75 -20.76 -8.65
N GLY A 37 1.72 -20.55 -9.97
CA GLY A 37 2.91 -20.40 -10.80
C GLY A 37 3.77 -19.20 -10.37
N VAL A 38 3.14 -18.05 -10.08
CA VAL A 38 3.83 -16.88 -9.52
C VAL A 38 4.47 -17.21 -8.18
N LEU A 39 3.76 -17.89 -7.28
CA LEU A 39 4.31 -18.29 -5.98
C LEU A 39 5.52 -19.22 -6.14
N GLY A 40 5.44 -20.22 -7.02
CA GLY A 40 6.56 -21.10 -7.32
C GLY A 40 7.76 -20.33 -7.87
N LEU A 41 7.53 -19.38 -8.77
CA LEU A 41 8.59 -18.54 -9.34
C LEU A 41 9.19 -17.59 -8.30
N ALA A 42 8.37 -17.00 -7.43
CA ALA A 42 8.82 -16.15 -6.33
C ALA A 42 9.69 -16.92 -5.32
N ILE A 43 9.29 -18.15 -4.96
CA ILE A 43 10.07 -19.04 -4.09
C ILE A 43 11.40 -19.41 -4.76
N TRP A 44 11.37 -19.70 -6.05
CA TRP A 44 12.58 -20.04 -6.79
C TRP A 44 13.57 -18.87 -6.88
N ILE A 45 13.09 -17.65 -7.17
CA ILE A 45 13.93 -16.45 -7.13
C ILE A 45 14.47 -16.19 -5.71
N LEU A 46 13.66 -16.43 -4.67
CA LEU A 46 14.09 -16.28 -3.28
C LEU A 46 15.17 -17.30 -2.89
N ALA A 47 15.10 -18.53 -3.42
CA ALA A 47 16.08 -19.58 -3.17
C ALA A 47 17.41 -19.35 -3.94
N ASP A 48 17.34 -18.77 -5.14
CA ASP A 48 18.51 -18.36 -5.94
C ASP A 48 19.17 -17.09 -5.38
N PHE A 49 18.48 -16.33 -4.52
CA PHE A 49 18.98 -15.08 -3.98
C PHE A 49 20.14 -15.28 -3.00
N SER A 50 21.35 -14.93 -3.43
CA SER A 50 22.53 -14.90 -2.57
C SER A 50 22.47 -13.70 -1.62
N LEU A 51 22.23 -13.93 -0.33
CA LEU A 51 22.20 -12.88 0.71
C LEU A 51 23.53 -12.09 0.88
N GLY A 52 24.60 -12.51 0.22
CA GLY A 52 25.94 -11.88 0.30
C GLY A 52 26.19 -10.74 -0.70
N SER A 53 25.38 -10.60 -1.75
CA SER A 53 25.53 -9.54 -2.76
C SER A 53 24.69 -8.32 -2.39
N ARG A 54 25.36 -7.20 -2.09
CA ARG A 54 24.70 -5.90 -1.92
C ARG A 54 24.45 -5.30 -3.31
N GLY A 55 23.19 -5.27 -3.75
CA GLY A 55 22.80 -4.61 -4.99
C GLY A 55 21.46 -5.10 -5.54
N LEU A 56 21.03 -4.48 -6.64
CA LEU A 56 19.84 -4.86 -7.38
C LEU A 56 20.08 -6.14 -8.17
N HIS A 57 19.19 -7.12 -8.01
CA HIS A 57 19.20 -8.38 -8.75
C HIS A 57 18.20 -8.37 -9.90
N ASN A 58 18.51 -9.14 -10.95
CA ASN A 58 17.69 -9.31 -12.17
C ASN A 58 17.30 -7.99 -12.84
N VAL A 59 18.28 -7.08 -12.97
CA VAL A 59 18.03 -5.75 -13.54
C VAL A 59 17.73 -5.83 -15.03
N THR A 60 16.53 -5.43 -15.41
CA THR A 60 16.17 -5.19 -16.82
C THR A 60 16.04 -3.69 -17.00
N ASN A 61 16.85 -3.10 -17.88
CA ASN A 61 16.84 -1.66 -18.11
C ASN A 61 16.73 -1.37 -19.60
N THR A 62 15.52 -1.02 -20.02
CA THR A 62 15.23 -0.65 -21.41
C THR A 62 14.65 0.75 -21.45
N GLN A 63 15.01 1.54 -22.46
CA GLN A 63 14.43 2.88 -22.63
C GLN A 63 12.99 2.73 -23.11
N TRP A 64 12.05 3.32 -22.36
CA TRP A 64 10.63 3.25 -22.73
C TRP A 64 10.19 4.52 -23.43
N ILE A 65 10.41 5.68 -22.80
CA ILE A 65 10.11 7.00 -23.40
C ILE A 65 11.36 7.89 -23.23
N PRO A 66 12.26 7.94 -24.24
CA PRO A 66 13.51 8.67 -24.15
C PRO A 66 13.34 10.18 -23.93
N GLU A 67 12.30 10.78 -24.54
CA GLU A 67 12.01 12.22 -24.45
C GLU A 67 11.70 12.67 -23.03
N LEU A 68 11.03 11.82 -22.25
CA LEU A 68 10.70 12.05 -20.85
C LEU A 68 11.77 11.49 -19.90
N GLY A 69 12.77 10.76 -20.41
CA GLY A 69 13.75 10.09 -19.56
C GLY A 69 13.19 8.91 -18.75
N ILE A 70 12.01 8.38 -19.13
CA ILE A 70 11.35 7.26 -18.46
C ILE A 70 11.96 5.95 -18.95
N ARG A 71 12.40 5.12 -18.02
CA ARG A 71 13.03 3.83 -18.32
C ARG A 71 12.18 2.70 -17.77
N TYR A 72 12.01 1.65 -18.56
CA TYR A 72 11.52 0.37 -18.06
C TYR A 72 12.66 -0.32 -17.31
N SER A 73 12.89 0.16 -16.08
CA SER A 73 13.87 -0.37 -15.15
C SER A 73 13.16 -1.26 -14.14
N LEU A 74 13.35 -2.57 -14.29
CA LEU A 74 12.94 -3.55 -13.29
C LEU A 74 14.16 -4.02 -12.52
N GLY A 75 13.99 -4.28 -11.24
CA GLY A 75 15.03 -4.85 -10.39
C GLY A 75 14.48 -5.20 -9.03
N VAL A 76 15.11 -6.16 -8.37
CA VAL A 76 14.65 -6.63 -7.07
C VAL A 76 15.79 -6.61 -6.06
N ASP A 77 15.51 -6.01 -4.91
CA ASP A 77 16.35 -6.06 -3.72
C ASP A 77 15.77 -7.04 -2.69
N GLY A 78 16.51 -7.33 -1.61
CA GLY A 78 16.03 -8.23 -0.56
C GLY A 78 14.68 -7.84 0.05
N LEU A 79 14.38 -6.55 0.18
CA LEU A 79 13.07 -6.08 0.66
C LEU A 79 11.97 -6.32 -0.39
N ASN A 80 12.22 -6.00 -1.66
CA ASN A 80 11.24 -6.18 -2.73
C ASN A 80 10.92 -7.67 -2.93
N LEU A 81 11.92 -8.55 -2.84
CA LEU A 81 11.70 -10.00 -2.91
C LEU A 81 10.78 -10.49 -1.80
N PHE A 82 10.98 -10.00 -0.58
CA PHE A 82 10.11 -10.34 0.54
C PHE A 82 8.66 -9.90 0.29
N LEU A 83 8.45 -8.68 -0.22
CA LEU A 83 7.13 -8.15 -0.53
C LEU A 83 6.46 -8.89 -1.70
N ILE A 84 7.22 -9.27 -2.72
CA ILE A 84 6.76 -10.08 -3.85
C ILE A 84 6.33 -11.47 -3.37
N ALA A 85 7.17 -12.13 -2.58
CA ALA A 85 6.86 -13.45 -2.02
C ALA A 85 5.63 -13.42 -1.12
N LEU A 86 5.51 -12.39 -0.28
CA LEU A 86 4.32 -12.18 0.57
C LEU A 86 3.07 -11.95 -0.29
N THR A 87 3.18 -11.15 -1.35
CA THR A 87 2.08 -10.87 -2.28
C THR A 87 1.61 -12.16 -2.94
N ALA A 88 2.52 -12.95 -3.52
CA ALA A 88 2.20 -14.24 -4.14
C ALA A 88 1.59 -15.22 -3.13
N LEU A 89 2.14 -15.26 -1.90
CA LEU A 89 1.64 -16.11 -0.83
C LEU A 89 0.21 -15.76 -0.40
N LEU A 90 -0.16 -14.48 -0.40
CA LEU A 90 -1.51 -14.02 -0.05
C LEU A 90 -2.49 -14.17 -1.22
N TRP A 91 -2.02 -14.05 -2.46
CA TRP A 91 -2.85 -14.18 -3.65
C TRP A 91 -3.37 -15.60 -3.90
N VAL A 92 -2.57 -16.62 -3.59
CA VAL A 92 -2.99 -18.04 -3.73
C VAL A 92 -4.22 -18.38 -2.88
N PRO A 93 -4.26 -18.18 -1.54
CA PRO A 93 -5.44 -18.48 -0.74
C PRO A 93 -6.60 -17.53 -1.08
N ALA A 94 -6.34 -16.27 -1.45
CA ALA A 94 -7.39 -15.35 -1.87
C ALA A 94 -8.09 -15.82 -3.16
N THR A 95 -7.33 -16.26 -4.16
CA THR A 95 -7.86 -16.79 -5.42
C THR A 95 -8.51 -18.16 -5.25
N LEU A 96 -7.95 -19.02 -4.39
CA LEU A 96 -8.56 -20.30 -4.04
C LEU A 96 -9.92 -20.10 -3.35
N ALA A 97 -9.98 -19.22 -2.34
CA ALA A 97 -11.23 -18.90 -1.65
C ALA A 97 -12.28 -18.30 -2.61
N ALA A 98 -11.83 -17.50 -3.58
CA ALA A 98 -12.71 -16.98 -4.62
C ALA A 98 -13.16 -18.09 -5.61
N ALA A 99 -12.29 -19.03 -5.99
CA ALA A 99 -12.61 -20.13 -6.91
C ALA A 99 -13.66 -21.10 -6.38
N LEU A 100 -13.72 -21.25 -5.04
CA LEU A 100 -14.70 -22.07 -4.33
C LEU A 100 -16.09 -21.40 -4.24
N ARG A 101 -16.21 -20.10 -4.55
CA ARG A 101 -17.48 -19.38 -4.55
C ARG A 101 -17.99 -19.19 -5.97
N GLU A 102 -19.30 -19.13 -6.11
CA GLU A 102 -19.94 -18.76 -7.38
C GLU A 102 -20.05 -17.25 -7.48
N TRP A 103 -19.66 -16.72 -8.64
CA TRP A 103 -19.67 -15.29 -8.94
C TRP A 103 -20.48 -15.03 -10.20
N ASP A 104 -21.21 -13.92 -10.21
CA ASP A 104 -21.76 -13.39 -11.46
C ASP A 104 -20.61 -13.00 -12.38
N ARG A 105 -20.61 -13.51 -13.62
CA ARG A 105 -19.57 -13.26 -14.64
C ARG A 105 -18.15 -13.65 -14.15
N PRO A 106 -17.89 -14.95 -13.88
CA PRO A 106 -16.63 -15.40 -13.29
C PRO A 106 -15.40 -15.06 -14.15
N ARG A 107 -15.52 -15.11 -15.48
CA ARG A 107 -14.44 -14.73 -16.42
C ARG A 107 -13.91 -13.32 -16.15
N LEU A 108 -14.81 -12.35 -15.94
CA LEU A 108 -14.42 -10.98 -15.67
C LEU A 108 -13.84 -10.83 -14.26
N PHE A 109 -14.43 -11.49 -13.27
CA PHE A 109 -13.93 -11.44 -11.89
C PHE A 109 -12.48 -11.96 -11.79
N PHE A 110 -12.20 -13.15 -12.33
CA PHE A 110 -10.86 -13.75 -12.28
C PHE A 110 -9.85 -12.99 -13.14
N PHE A 111 -10.27 -12.39 -14.26
CA PHE A 111 -9.42 -11.49 -15.04
C PHE A 111 -9.00 -10.25 -14.24
N GLN A 112 -9.93 -9.60 -13.52
CA GLN A 112 -9.60 -8.44 -12.69
C GLN A 112 -8.71 -8.83 -11.50
N MET A 113 -8.93 -10.00 -10.91
CA MET A 113 -8.04 -10.55 -9.87
C MET A 113 -6.60 -10.73 -10.39
N ALA A 114 -6.44 -11.37 -11.55
CA ALA A 114 -5.14 -11.56 -12.20
C ALA A 114 -4.46 -10.23 -12.60
N LEU A 115 -5.25 -9.26 -13.09
CA LEU A 115 -4.76 -7.93 -13.43
C LEU A 115 -4.31 -7.16 -12.17
N ALA A 116 -5.02 -7.29 -11.06
CA ALA A 116 -4.63 -6.70 -9.78
C ALA A 116 -3.30 -7.28 -9.27
N GLU A 117 -3.14 -8.61 -9.31
CA GLU A 117 -1.88 -9.28 -8.94
C GLU A 117 -0.72 -8.79 -9.81
N THR A 118 -0.91 -8.74 -11.13
CA THR A 118 0.08 -8.21 -12.10
C THR A 118 0.52 -6.80 -11.73
N ALA A 119 -0.43 -5.91 -11.46
CA ALA A 119 -0.13 -4.52 -11.18
C ALA A 119 0.62 -4.34 -9.84
N VAL A 120 0.25 -5.11 -8.82
CA VAL A 120 0.95 -5.09 -7.52
C VAL A 120 2.39 -5.63 -7.65
N LEU A 121 2.59 -6.74 -8.38
CA LEU A 121 3.93 -7.27 -8.65
C LEU A 121 4.79 -6.28 -9.45
N GLY A 122 4.19 -5.63 -10.46
CA GLY A 122 4.85 -4.61 -11.26
C GLY A 122 5.31 -3.42 -10.42
N ALA A 123 4.48 -2.95 -9.48
CA ALA A 123 4.84 -1.87 -8.57
C ALA A 123 6.05 -2.23 -7.69
N PHE A 124 6.13 -3.46 -7.17
CA PHE A 124 7.28 -3.88 -6.35
C PHE A 124 8.57 -4.12 -7.15
N CYS A 125 8.46 -4.42 -8.45
CA CYS A 125 9.62 -4.62 -9.32
C CYS A 125 10.15 -3.32 -9.94
N ALA A 126 9.37 -2.23 -9.92
CA ALA A 126 9.72 -0.97 -10.57
C ALA A 126 10.87 -0.25 -9.83
N GLN A 127 11.93 0.09 -10.58
CA GLN A 127 13.11 0.85 -10.13
C GLN A 127 13.18 2.26 -10.71
N ASP A 128 12.08 2.68 -11.33
CA ASP A 128 11.87 4.01 -11.87
C ASP A 128 10.59 4.58 -11.25
N LEU A 129 10.64 5.85 -10.82
CA LEU A 129 9.55 6.45 -10.06
C LEU A 129 8.30 6.66 -10.92
N ALA A 130 8.45 6.96 -12.20
CA ALA A 130 7.32 7.10 -13.13
C ALA A 130 6.70 5.72 -13.43
N LEU A 131 7.53 4.69 -13.59
CA LEU A 131 7.07 3.32 -13.78
C LEU A 131 6.32 2.80 -12.54
N PHE A 132 6.79 3.13 -11.34
CA PHE A 132 6.11 2.79 -10.10
C PHE A 132 4.72 3.46 -10.02
N VAL A 133 4.61 4.76 -10.31
CA VAL A 133 3.32 5.48 -10.37
C VAL A 133 2.39 4.81 -11.37
N PHE A 134 2.89 4.44 -12.55
CA PHE A 134 2.11 3.78 -13.59
C PHE A 134 1.49 2.46 -13.09
N PHE A 135 2.28 1.57 -12.46
CA PHE A 135 1.74 0.33 -11.91
C PHE A 135 0.81 0.56 -10.70
N PHE A 136 1.10 1.57 -9.89
CA PHE A 136 0.25 1.98 -8.77
C PHE A 136 -1.12 2.51 -9.21
N ASP A 137 -1.20 3.21 -10.34
CA ASP A 137 -2.48 3.61 -10.93
C ASP A 137 -3.14 2.45 -11.68
N LEU A 138 -2.35 1.57 -12.30
CA LEU A 138 -2.86 0.41 -13.01
C LEU A 138 -3.61 -0.54 -12.06
N MET A 139 -3.13 -0.74 -10.82
CA MET A 139 -3.83 -1.60 -9.84
C MET A 139 -5.18 -1.01 -9.39
N LEU A 140 -5.38 0.30 -9.54
CA LEU A 140 -6.63 0.96 -9.18
C LEU A 140 -7.80 0.49 -10.06
N VAL A 141 -7.53 0.25 -11.35
CA VAL A 141 -8.53 -0.17 -12.34
C VAL A 141 -9.19 -1.50 -11.96
N PRO A 142 -8.46 -2.60 -11.70
CA PRO A 142 -9.09 -3.85 -11.30
C PRO A 142 -9.76 -3.77 -9.92
N PHE A 143 -9.18 -3.04 -8.96
CA PHE A 143 -9.85 -2.85 -7.66
C PHE A 143 -11.15 -2.06 -7.79
N TYR A 144 -11.20 -1.07 -8.69
CA TYR A 144 -12.42 -0.35 -9.00
C TYR A 144 -13.53 -1.31 -9.47
N PHE A 145 -13.22 -2.20 -10.43
CA PHE A 145 -14.18 -3.16 -10.94
C PHE A 145 -14.58 -4.22 -9.91
N LEU A 146 -13.62 -4.76 -9.15
CA LEU A 146 -13.86 -5.78 -8.14
C LEU A 146 -14.81 -5.28 -7.05
N ILE A 147 -14.52 -4.11 -6.47
CA ILE A 147 -15.33 -3.53 -5.40
C ILE A 147 -16.65 -2.98 -5.98
N GLY A 148 -16.60 -2.33 -7.15
CA GLY A 148 -17.78 -1.70 -7.76
C GLY A 148 -18.85 -2.68 -8.21
N SER A 149 -18.46 -3.84 -8.75
CA SER A 149 -19.40 -4.82 -9.30
C SER A 149 -19.78 -5.93 -8.31
N TRP A 150 -18.84 -6.40 -7.47
CA TRP A 150 -19.06 -7.51 -6.54
C TRP A 150 -18.99 -7.11 -5.05
N GLY A 151 -18.82 -5.82 -4.75
CA GLY A 151 -18.85 -5.31 -3.38
C GLY A 151 -20.26 -5.27 -2.77
N GLY A 152 -20.31 -5.02 -1.46
CA GLY A 152 -21.54 -4.99 -0.66
C GLY A 152 -22.39 -3.72 -0.82
N ARG A 153 -23.22 -3.42 0.20
CA ARG A 153 -24.10 -2.23 0.18
C ARG A 153 -23.28 -0.94 0.08
N GLN A 154 -23.75 0.03 -0.72
CA GLN A 154 -23.05 1.28 -1.02
C GLN A 154 -21.70 1.12 -1.77
N ARG A 155 -21.47 0.00 -2.48
CA ARG A 155 -20.25 -0.27 -3.25
C ARG A 155 -19.79 0.89 -4.13
N VAL A 156 -20.69 1.51 -4.89
CA VAL A 156 -20.34 2.65 -5.77
C VAL A 156 -19.72 3.80 -4.97
N ARG A 157 -20.30 4.17 -3.82
CA ARG A 157 -19.77 5.25 -2.98
C ARG A 157 -18.42 4.89 -2.36
N ALA A 158 -18.24 3.64 -1.94
CA ALA A 158 -16.98 3.15 -1.38
C ALA A 158 -15.87 3.15 -2.46
N THR A 159 -16.16 2.60 -3.63
CA THR A 159 -15.22 2.52 -4.74
C THR A 159 -14.83 3.91 -5.27
N THR A 160 -15.79 4.81 -5.48
CA THR A 160 -15.50 6.18 -5.93
C THR A 160 -14.62 6.93 -4.93
N LYS A 161 -14.86 6.78 -3.63
CA LYS A 161 -13.98 7.37 -2.61
C LYS A 161 -12.58 6.79 -2.67
N LEU A 162 -12.45 5.46 -2.69
CA LEU A 162 -11.15 4.79 -2.80
C LEU A 162 -10.36 5.32 -4.00
N VAL A 163 -10.99 5.38 -5.18
CA VAL A 163 -10.38 5.89 -6.41
C VAL A 163 -9.94 7.33 -6.28
N ILE A 164 -10.80 8.22 -5.78
CA ILE A 164 -10.45 9.65 -5.65
C ILE A 164 -9.30 9.84 -4.66
N TYR A 165 -9.34 9.20 -3.49
CA TYR A 165 -8.27 9.35 -2.49
C TYR A 165 -6.92 8.82 -3.02
N THR A 166 -6.93 7.69 -3.73
CA THR A 166 -5.71 7.10 -4.27
C THR A 166 -5.19 7.88 -5.48
N LEU A 167 -6.05 8.33 -6.41
CA LEU A 167 -5.65 9.15 -7.55
C LEU A 167 -5.03 10.48 -7.11
N VAL A 168 -5.63 11.16 -6.11
CA VAL A 168 -5.05 12.39 -5.56
C VAL A 168 -3.67 12.12 -4.97
N GLY A 169 -3.52 11.03 -4.21
CA GLY A 169 -2.22 10.62 -3.67
C GLY A 169 -1.18 10.32 -4.77
N SER A 170 -1.59 9.61 -5.82
CA SER A 170 -0.74 9.27 -6.96
C SER A 170 -0.31 10.51 -7.76
N LEU A 171 -1.22 11.44 -8.05
CA LEU A 171 -0.91 12.70 -8.72
C LEU A 171 0.07 13.56 -7.92
N LEU A 172 -0.08 13.63 -6.59
CA LEU A 172 0.87 14.31 -5.72
C LEU A 172 2.25 13.65 -5.76
N MET A 173 2.28 12.31 -5.75
CA MET A 173 3.51 11.56 -5.86
C MET A 173 4.20 11.76 -7.22
N LEU A 174 3.43 11.79 -8.31
CA LEU A 174 3.92 12.09 -9.65
C LEU A 174 4.45 13.52 -9.76
N ALA A 175 3.76 14.49 -9.17
CA ALA A 175 4.25 15.86 -9.10
C ALA A 175 5.58 15.94 -8.34
N GLY A 176 5.71 15.22 -7.21
CA GLY A 176 6.97 15.07 -6.48
C GLY A 176 8.06 14.40 -7.31
N ALA A 177 7.72 13.37 -8.08
CA ALA A 177 8.64 12.66 -8.98
C ALA A 177 9.18 13.58 -10.08
N VAL A 178 8.29 14.31 -10.76
CA VAL A 178 8.63 15.29 -11.80
C VAL A 178 9.48 16.41 -11.21
N ALA A 179 9.09 16.97 -10.07
CA ALA A 179 9.86 18.01 -9.39
C ALA A 179 11.28 17.53 -9.05
N LEU A 180 11.41 16.32 -8.51
CA LEU A 180 12.71 15.71 -8.20
C LEU A 180 13.54 15.49 -9.47
N GLY A 181 12.95 14.96 -10.54
CA GLY A 181 13.62 14.75 -11.82
C GLY A 181 14.16 16.05 -12.42
N VAL A 182 13.33 17.10 -12.46
CA VAL A 182 13.72 18.41 -13.04
C VAL A 182 14.76 19.11 -12.16
N LEU A 183 14.55 19.19 -10.85
CA LEU A 183 15.43 19.93 -9.93
C LEU A 183 16.78 19.24 -9.73
N SER A 184 16.84 17.93 -9.93
CA SER A 184 18.09 17.16 -9.83
C SER A 184 18.88 17.14 -11.15
N THR A 185 18.30 17.64 -12.25
CA THR A 185 18.95 17.71 -13.55
C THR A 185 19.87 18.94 -13.62
N PRO A 186 21.19 18.78 -13.84
CA PRO A 186 22.11 19.89 -14.03
C PRO A 186 21.78 20.63 -15.32
N HIS A 187 22.14 21.91 -15.41
CA HIS A 187 21.86 22.72 -16.60
C HIS A 187 22.53 22.08 -17.83
N GLY A 188 21.72 21.52 -18.74
CA GLY A 188 22.17 20.80 -19.95
C GLY A 188 22.13 19.26 -19.89
N GLY A 189 21.64 18.65 -18.80
CA GLY A 189 21.52 17.20 -18.65
C GLY A 189 20.16 16.62 -19.10
N HIS A 190 20.11 15.30 -19.29
CA HIS A 190 18.86 14.57 -19.49
C HIS A 190 18.15 14.28 -18.16
N VAL A 191 16.83 14.46 -18.13
CA VAL A 191 15.98 14.08 -17.00
C VAL A 191 16.03 12.56 -16.85
N SER A 192 16.14 12.06 -15.62
CA SER A 192 16.14 10.63 -15.31
C SER A 192 15.31 10.35 -14.07
N PHE A 193 14.41 9.37 -14.17
CA PHE A 193 13.52 8.95 -13.07
C PHE A 193 14.00 7.68 -12.36
N SER A 194 15.20 7.20 -12.69
CA SER A 194 15.79 6.02 -12.06
C SER A 194 16.16 6.29 -10.61
N LEU A 195 15.66 5.44 -9.70
CA LEU A 195 15.94 5.51 -8.26
C LEU A 195 17.45 5.45 -7.95
N ALA A 196 18.20 4.64 -8.70
CA ALA A 196 19.65 4.50 -8.53
C ALA A 196 20.40 5.81 -8.85
N VAL A 197 19.95 6.57 -9.85
CA VAL A 197 20.58 7.85 -10.20
C VAL A 197 20.17 8.95 -9.24
N LEU A 198 18.89 8.96 -8.83
CA LEU A 198 18.34 9.98 -7.94
C LEU A 198 18.87 9.88 -6.51
N SER A 199 19.17 8.67 -6.02
CA SER A 199 19.69 8.46 -4.65
C SER A 199 21.06 9.10 -4.41
N HIS A 200 21.87 9.26 -5.47
CA HIS A 200 23.18 9.89 -5.41
C HIS A 200 23.13 11.42 -5.57
N ARG A 201 21.97 12.00 -5.91
CA ARG A 201 21.82 13.45 -6.13
C ARG A 201 21.34 14.13 -4.85
N ILE A 202 22.23 14.86 -4.20
CA ILE A 202 21.93 15.60 -2.98
C ILE A 202 21.39 16.98 -3.35
N LEU A 203 20.14 17.24 -3.00
CA LEU A 203 19.49 18.55 -3.17
C LEU A 203 19.65 19.42 -1.93
N HIS A 204 19.41 20.72 -2.08
CA HIS A 204 19.35 21.64 -0.95
C HIS A 204 18.24 21.24 0.03
N LYS A 205 18.52 21.35 1.34
CA LYS A 205 17.64 20.87 2.43
C LYS A 205 16.20 21.41 2.32
N GLY A 206 16.03 22.68 1.96
CA GLY A 206 14.71 23.28 1.78
C GLY A 206 13.89 22.60 0.67
N THR A 207 14.52 22.32 -0.47
CA THR A 207 13.88 21.62 -1.60
C THR A 207 13.53 20.18 -1.25
N GLN A 208 14.41 19.49 -0.51
CA GLN A 208 14.15 18.12 -0.06
C GLN A 208 12.92 18.03 0.86
N GLU A 209 12.72 19.00 1.76
CA GLU A 209 11.52 19.06 2.62
C GLU A 209 10.23 19.25 1.83
N TRP A 210 10.24 20.13 0.80
CA TRP A 210 9.08 20.34 -0.06
C TRP A 210 8.74 19.12 -0.92
N ILE A 211 9.73 18.46 -1.50
CA ILE A 211 9.53 17.21 -2.27
C ILE A 211 9.02 16.10 -1.35
N PHE A 212 9.55 16.01 -0.12
CA PHE A 212 9.09 15.03 0.86
C PHE A 212 7.62 15.26 1.27
N LEU A 213 7.15 16.50 1.29
CA LEU A 213 5.74 16.84 1.53
C LEU A 213 4.81 16.52 0.36
N LEU A 214 5.33 16.48 -0.87
CA LEU A 214 4.58 16.09 -2.07
C LEU A 214 4.38 14.58 -2.14
N PHE A 215 5.35 13.79 -1.65
CA PHE A 215 5.04 12.42 -1.33
C PHE A 215 3.99 12.38 -0.23
N PRO A 216 3.06 11.39 -0.22
CA PRO A 216 2.05 11.22 0.82
C PRO A 216 2.68 10.80 2.17
N SER A 217 3.65 11.57 2.63
CA SER A 217 4.15 11.61 3.99
C SER A 217 3.21 12.50 4.77
N SER A 218 2.48 11.89 5.71
CA SER A 218 1.85 12.64 6.79
C SER A 218 2.93 13.18 7.74
N SER A 219 3.80 14.07 7.28
CA SER A 219 4.60 14.87 8.19
C SER A 219 3.69 15.93 8.79
N ARG A 220 2.86 15.51 9.75
CA ARG A 220 2.55 16.39 10.88
C ARG A 220 3.90 16.71 11.49
N ARG A 221 4.49 17.84 11.09
CA ARG A 221 5.51 18.51 11.89
C ARG A 221 4.87 18.64 13.27
N ARG A 222 5.24 17.74 14.19
CA ARG A 222 4.95 17.97 15.60
C ARG A 222 5.64 19.30 15.88
N PRO A 223 4.91 20.36 16.26
CA PRO A 223 5.57 21.51 16.84
C PRO A 223 6.43 20.96 17.97
N SER A 224 7.66 21.45 18.07
CA SER A 224 8.57 21.10 19.16
C SER A 224 7.80 21.10 20.47
N ARG A 225 8.07 20.10 21.31
CA ARG A 225 7.61 20.09 22.69
C ARG A 225 8.04 21.41 23.34
N SER A 226 7.13 22.37 23.41
CA SER A 226 7.13 23.33 24.50
C SER A 226 6.81 22.50 25.74
N THR A 227 7.85 22.21 26.50
CA THR A 227 7.77 21.73 27.87
C THR A 227 7.07 22.79 28.73
N ALA A 228 5.75 22.82 28.70
CA ALA A 228 4.96 23.31 29.82
C ALA A 228 4.90 22.15 30.83
N GLY A 229 5.89 22.11 31.72
CA GLY A 229 5.91 21.16 32.82
C GLY A 229 4.81 21.47 33.83
N CYS A 230 3.76 20.66 33.87
CA CYS A 230 2.96 20.51 35.07
C CYS A 230 3.72 19.59 36.04
N ARG A 231 4.53 20.18 36.93
CA ARG A 231 4.98 19.48 38.14
C ARG A 231 3.79 19.37 39.09
N THR A 232 3.35 18.17 39.38
CA THR A 232 2.53 17.88 40.57
C THR A 232 3.47 17.64 41.77
N PRO A 233 3.09 18.05 43.01
CA PRO A 233 4.01 18.09 44.16
C PRO A 233 4.21 16.74 44.87
N THR A 234 3.91 15.61 44.24
CA THR A 234 4.01 14.32 44.92
C THR A 234 4.50 13.25 43.95
N GLY A 235 5.79 12.94 44.07
CA GLY A 235 6.43 11.85 43.35
C GLY A 235 5.82 10.50 43.74
N ARG A 236 5.10 9.88 42.80
CA ARG A 236 5.01 8.41 42.73
C ARG A 236 4.63 7.97 41.32
N ARG A 237 5.59 7.33 40.65
CA ARG A 237 5.36 6.49 39.46
C ARG A 237 4.34 5.42 39.81
N ARG A 238 3.25 5.31 39.04
CA ARG A 238 2.46 4.07 38.98
C ARG A 238 2.49 3.52 37.56
N SER A 239 3.07 2.33 37.48
CA SER A 239 3.18 1.44 36.33
C SER A 239 1.94 0.57 36.18
N ARG A 240 1.51 0.38 34.92
CA ARG A 240 0.83 -0.79 34.31
C ARG A 240 -0.53 -1.28 34.86
N CYS A 241 -1.46 -1.52 33.92
CA CYS A 241 -2.19 -2.79 33.63
C CYS A 241 -3.40 -2.46 32.72
N TRP A 242 -3.39 -2.79 31.43
CA TRP A 242 -3.78 -4.06 30.76
C TRP A 242 -5.30 -4.34 30.67
N SER A 243 -5.78 -4.31 29.41
CA SER A 243 -6.81 -5.11 28.71
C SER A 243 -8.14 -5.51 29.36
N CYS A 244 -9.24 -5.35 28.60
CA CYS A 244 -10.34 -6.32 28.50
C CYS A 244 -11.14 -6.15 27.18
N SER A 245 -11.29 -7.26 26.43
CA SER A 245 -12.18 -7.45 25.27
C SER A 245 -13.58 -7.92 25.73
N PRO A 246 -14.63 -7.88 24.87
CA PRO A 246 -16.03 -7.99 25.31
C PRO A 246 -16.56 -9.44 25.30
N PRO A 247 -17.67 -9.72 26.02
CA PRO A 247 -18.56 -10.80 25.62
C PRO A 247 -20.02 -10.38 25.42
N SER A 248 -20.69 -11.26 24.70
CA SER A 248 -22.03 -11.31 24.12
C SER A 248 -23.21 -11.34 25.11
N SER A 249 -24.30 -10.70 24.68
CA SER A 249 -25.74 -10.99 24.90
C SER A 249 -26.30 -11.36 26.29
N ARG A 250 -27.29 -10.54 26.71
CA ARG A 250 -28.45 -10.84 27.60
C ARG A 250 -28.18 -11.29 29.04
N ARG A 251 -28.03 -10.32 29.96
CA ARG A 251 -29.03 -10.02 31.01
C ARG A 251 -28.58 -8.80 31.81
N SER A 252 -29.59 -8.07 32.25
CA SER A 252 -29.60 -6.91 33.13
C SER A 252 -28.78 -7.08 34.42
N GLY A 253 -27.99 -6.06 34.74
CA GLY A 253 -27.59 -5.72 36.11
C GLY A 253 -26.27 -6.31 36.61
N CYS A 254 -25.18 -5.55 36.47
CA CYS A 254 -24.12 -5.50 37.49
C CYS A 254 -23.67 -4.04 37.66
N THR A 255 -23.92 -3.58 38.87
CA THR A 255 -23.66 -2.26 39.46
C THR A 255 -22.18 -1.90 39.44
N ALA A 256 -21.83 -0.78 38.80
CA ALA A 256 -20.58 -0.10 39.04
C ALA A 256 -20.67 0.59 40.42
N SER A 257 -20.04 -0.01 41.42
CA SER A 257 -19.77 0.62 42.72
C SER A 257 -18.74 1.72 42.51
N CYS A 258 -19.22 2.95 42.28
CA CYS A 258 -18.39 4.15 42.35
C CYS A 258 -18.25 4.53 43.82
N GLY A 259 -17.28 3.92 44.49
CA GLY A 259 -16.97 4.19 45.89
C GLY A 259 -16.38 5.57 46.11
N SER A 260 -16.99 6.33 47.02
CA SER A 260 -16.47 7.49 47.77
C SER A 260 -16.37 8.84 47.05
N CYS A 261 -17.53 9.48 46.83
CA CYS A 261 -17.69 10.93 46.92
C CYS A 261 -18.57 11.24 48.15
N PHE A 262 -17.95 11.67 49.26
CA PHE A 262 -18.58 12.25 50.46
C PHE A 262 -17.47 13.15 51.07
N ARG A 263 -17.61 14.43 51.45
CA ARG A 263 -18.70 15.19 52.10
C ARG A 263 -18.30 16.69 52.01
N CYS A 264 -19.09 17.60 51.43
CA CYS A 264 -20.17 18.44 51.98
C CYS A 264 -19.74 19.70 52.79
N SER A 265 -20.10 20.91 52.33
CA SER A 265 -20.66 21.97 53.19
C SER A 265 -21.54 23.00 52.44
N ARG A 266 -22.84 22.98 52.79
CA ARG A 266 -23.84 24.05 53.02
C ARG A 266 -24.10 25.19 51.99
N ARG A 267 -25.35 25.18 51.48
CA ARG A 267 -26.23 26.29 51.01
C ARG A 267 -26.42 27.42 52.08
N PRO A 268 -26.98 28.64 51.82
CA PRO A 268 -28.17 28.89 50.97
C PRO A 268 -28.35 30.25 50.23
N ARG A 269 -29.32 30.22 49.30
CA ARG A 269 -30.34 31.20 48.83
C ARG A 269 -30.15 32.75 48.87
N SER A 270 -30.65 33.32 47.77
CA SER A 270 -31.54 34.51 47.59
C SER A 270 -30.97 35.85 47.09
N THR A 271 -31.51 36.25 45.93
CA THR A 271 -31.85 37.60 45.47
C THR A 271 -32.39 38.48 46.62
N THR A 272 -32.12 39.79 46.75
CA THR A 272 -32.71 40.91 45.95
C THR A 272 -32.15 42.28 46.39
N ARG A 273 -31.99 43.22 45.43
CA ARG A 273 -31.96 44.72 45.50
C ARG A 273 -30.96 45.48 46.41
N ARG A 274 -30.18 46.35 45.78
CA ARG A 274 -30.45 47.81 45.70
C ARG A 274 -30.26 48.29 44.27
#